data_AF-A0A6I0EWY9-F1
#
_entry.id   AF-A0A6I0EWY9-F1
#
_cell.length_a   1.000
_cell.length_b   1.000
_cell.length_c   1.000
_cell.angle_alpha   90.00
_cell.angle_beta   90.00
_cell.angle_gamma   90.00
#
_symmetry.space_group_name_H-M   'P 1'
#
loop_
_entity.id
_entity.type
_entity.pdbx_description
1 polymer ?
#
loop_
_entity_poly.entity_id
_entity_poly.type
_entity_poly.pdbx_seq_one_letter_code
_entity_poly.pdbx_strand_id
1 'polypeptide(L)'
;MIARRRSAIFAAQVTRAFGFAAWCAAGVASADAAPPANMSPPRVAPAVSDPSSPVGEECLAEVVDVEGRADRAALGTRAAADEGWTPLVQGDLLPGGTLIRTGLRSRLVLRFGEAHYVSIERATLACVNEFRRSGNVERIDVGLGYGAVRGASSTGTLRSELTVTSPVATLAKEGTRDWEIRVEPHTGRFTISLATEGLVNAIQRLRSGRTQERLVLPGEYATQDNIARMWMRQATFDRTFSFYDARGLSEADLGFVIAHPSGASPVAPGGGTETRAIALRDTAPGTARADRPTAVTAILRNRPEGNFGIAQPGSSE
;
A
#
# COMPACT_ATOMS: atom_id res chain seq x y z
N MET A 1 -7.87 -33.19 39.27
CA MET A 1 -7.84 -34.64 38.95
C MET A 1 -8.87 -34.89 37.84
N ILE A 2 -8.54 -34.59 36.57
CA ILE A 2 -9.41 -34.83 35.40
C ILE A 2 -8.52 -35.29 34.24
N ALA A 3 -9.07 -36.21 33.46
CA ALA A 3 -8.39 -37.30 32.80
C ALA A 3 -7.84 -37.02 31.39
N ARG A 4 -6.89 -37.90 31.04
CA ARG A 4 -6.21 -38.14 29.76
C ARG A 4 -7.16 -38.32 28.55
N ARG A 5 -6.69 -37.88 27.37
CA ARG A 5 -6.87 -38.52 26.02
C ARG A 5 -5.80 -37.90 25.09
N ARG A 6 -4.68 -38.58 24.81
CA ARG A 6 -4.39 -39.50 23.67
C ARG A 6 -4.90 -39.00 22.32
N SER A 7 -3.96 -38.59 21.45
CA SER A 7 -3.97 -38.85 20.00
C SER A 7 -2.54 -38.79 19.47
N ALA A 8 -2.00 -39.95 19.15
CA ALA A 8 -0.76 -40.13 18.39
C ALA A 8 -1.14 -40.14 16.90
N ILE A 9 -0.42 -39.37 16.09
CA ILE A 9 -0.54 -39.43 14.62
C ILE A 9 0.82 -39.83 14.05
N PHE A 10 0.74 -40.89 13.25
CA PHE A 10 1.81 -41.56 12.50
C PHE A 10 2.61 -40.60 11.62
N ALA A 11 3.94 -40.65 11.74
CA ALA A 11 4.87 -40.11 10.75
C ALA A 11 5.34 -41.25 9.85
N ALA A 12 4.81 -41.31 8.62
CA ALA A 12 5.30 -42.20 7.58
C ALA A 12 6.49 -41.52 6.87
N GLN A 13 7.68 -42.12 7.04
CA GLN A 13 8.86 -41.80 6.24
C GLN A 13 8.64 -42.30 4.80
N VAL A 14 8.77 -41.41 3.82
CA VAL A 14 8.92 -41.79 2.42
C VAL A 14 10.30 -41.36 1.96
N THR A 15 11.21 -42.32 2.05
CA THR A 15 12.48 -42.37 1.35
C THR A 15 12.18 -42.51 -0.15
N ARG A 16 12.61 -41.56 -0.98
CA ARG A 16 12.71 -41.79 -2.43
C ARG A 16 14.07 -41.41 -2.95
N ALA A 17 14.55 -42.34 -3.76
CA ALA A 17 15.91 -42.58 -4.14
C ALA A 17 16.43 -41.57 -5.16
N PHE A 18 17.74 -41.36 -5.05
CA PHE A 18 18.65 -40.88 -6.07
C PHE A 18 18.39 -41.52 -7.44
N GLY A 19 18.25 -40.68 -8.45
CA GLY A 19 18.38 -41.04 -9.86
C GLY A 19 19.39 -40.12 -10.52
N PHE A 20 20.66 -40.52 -10.47
CA PHE A 20 21.74 -39.92 -11.25
C PHE A 20 21.54 -40.33 -12.72
N ALA A 21 21.15 -39.38 -13.57
CA ALA A 21 21.23 -39.55 -15.01
C ALA A 21 22.51 -38.86 -15.49
N ALA A 22 23.49 -39.68 -15.87
CA ALA A 22 24.71 -39.28 -16.55
C ALA A 22 24.37 -38.74 -17.95
N TRP A 23 24.78 -37.50 -18.24
CA TRP A 23 24.76 -36.95 -19.59
C TRP A 23 26.19 -36.71 -20.05
N CYS A 24 26.59 -37.45 -21.08
CA CYS A 24 27.89 -37.37 -21.71
C CYS A 24 27.93 -36.23 -22.74
N ALA A 25 28.91 -35.35 -22.55
CA ALA A 25 29.78 -34.70 -23.53
C ALA A 25 29.23 -34.24 -24.91
N ALA A 26 29.36 -32.93 -25.17
CA ALA A 26 29.97 -32.44 -26.40
C ALA A 26 30.65 -31.09 -26.11
N GLY A 27 31.97 -31.08 -26.16
CA GLY A 27 32.80 -29.91 -25.89
C GLY A 27 32.77 -28.91 -27.05
N VAL A 28 32.52 -27.65 -26.72
CA VAL A 28 32.84 -26.50 -27.57
C VAL A 28 33.94 -25.74 -26.86
N ALA A 29 35.15 -25.77 -27.41
CA ALA A 29 36.29 -25.02 -26.94
C ALA A 29 35.97 -23.52 -27.00
N SER A 30 35.66 -22.93 -25.83
CA SER A 30 35.54 -21.49 -25.68
C SER A 30 36.93 -20.93 -25.46
N ALA A 31 37.32 -19.99 -26.32
CA ALA A 31 38.55 -19.23 -26.19
C ALA A 31 38.59 -18.54 -24.81
N ASP A 32 39.67 -18.78 -24.09
CA ASP A 32 39.97 -18.24 -22.77
C ASP A 32 40.25 -16.74 -22.91
N ALA A 33 39.19 -15.93 -22.93
CA ALA A 33 39.28 -14.49 -22.82
C ALA A 33 39.47 -14.15 -21.34
N ALA A 34 40.71 -13.78 -21.00
CA ALA A 34 41.06 -13.32 -19.67
C ALA A 34 40.04 -12.28 -19.17
N PRO A 35 39.39 -12.50 -18.00
CA PRO A 35 38.43 -11.55 -17.48
C PRO A 35 39.15 -10.21 -17.22
N PRO A 36 38.59 -9.07 -17.67
CA PRO A 36 39.15 -7.78 -17.33
C PRO A 36 39.20 -7.68 -15.81
N ALA A 37 40.36 -7.31 -15.28
CA ALA A 37 40.59 -7.09 -13.86
C ALA A 37 39.45 -6.20 -13.32
N ASN A 38 38.55 -6.85 -12.58
CA ASN A 38 37.37 -6.21 -12.01
C ASN A 38 37.87 -5.33 -10.86
N MET A 39 38.26 -4.10 -11.19
CA MET A 39 38.58 -3.06 -10.21
C MET A 39 37.33 -2.86 -9.36
N SER A 40 37.32 -3.51 -8.19
CA SER A 40 36.31 -3.25 -7.18
C SER A 40 36.39 -1.77 -6.85
N PRO A 41 35.32 -0.98 -7.07
CA PRO A 41 35.34 0.42 -6.67
C PRO A 41 35.64 0.48 -5.17
N PRO A 42 36.43 1.46 -4.71
CA PRO A 42 36.76 1.60 -3.30
C PRO A 42 35.46 1.61 -2.49
N ARG A 43 35.34 0.66 -1.57
CA ARG A 43 34.24 0.54 -0.62
C ARG A 43 34.24 1.81 0.23
N VAL A 44 33.45 2.80 -0.15
CA VAL A 44 33.17 3.99 0.67
C VAL A 44 32.51 3.48 1.95
N ALA A 45 33.21 3.63 3.07
CA ALA A 45 32.67 3.27 4.37
C ALA A 45 31.38 4.06 4.63
N PRO A 46 30.31 3.43 5.12
CA PRO A 46 29.07 4.14 5.43
C PRO A 46 29.40 5.25 6.43
N ALA A 47 29.08 6.50 6.06
CA ALA A 47 29.20 7.64 6.95
C ALA A 47 28.39 7.35 8.22
N VAL A 48 29.10 7.26 9.34
CA VAL A 48 28.50 7.15 10.66
C VAL A 48 27.77 8.46 10.91
N SER A 49 26.45 8.42 10.97
CA SER A 49 25.63 9.58 11.31
C SER A 49 25.98 10.05 12.72
N ASP A 50 26.64 11.21 12.84
CA ASP A 50 26.97 11.82 14.12
C ASP A 50 25.68 12.13 14.92
N PRO A 51 25.56 11.66 16.19
CA PRO A 51 24.37 11.88 17.01
C PRO A 51 24.23 13.30 17.58
N SER A 52 25.01 14.28 17.12
CA SER A 52 24.98 15.67 17.62
C SER A 52 24.16 16.62 16.75
N SER A 53 23.04 16.13 16.19
CA SER A 53 22.09 17.05 15.52
C SER A 53 21.65 18.13 16.52
N PRO A 54 21.70 19.42 16.15
CA PRO A 54 21.36 20.51 17.05
C PRO A 54 19.95 20.32 17.61
N VAL A 55 19.81 20.55 18.93
CA VAL A 55 18.53 20.47 19.65
C VAL A 55 17.52 21.40 18.95
N GLY A 56 16.61 20.82 18.17
CA GLY A 56 15.57 21.57 17.47
C GLY A 56 14.53 22.11 18.44
N GLU A 57 13.89 23.21 18.06
CA GLU A 57 12.76 23.77 18.81
C GLU A 57 11.55 22.83 18.67
N GLU A 58 10.92 22.50 19.79
CA GLU A 58 9.69 21.70 19.80
C GLU A 58 8.53 22.58 19.36
N CYS A 59 7.85 22.20 18.29
CA CYS A 59 6.74 22.93 17.73
C CYS A 59 5.41 22.25 18.10
N LEU A 60 4.33 23.01 18.10
CA LEU A 60 2.98 22.52 18.41
C LEU A 60 2.17 22.40 17.12
N ALA A 61 1.46 21.29 16.94
CA ALA A 61 0.52 21.11 15.85
C ALA A 61 -0.82 21.78 16.19
N GLU A 62 -1.41 22.50 15.26
CA GLU A 62 -2.68 23.20 15.49
C GLU A 62 -3.86 22.43 14.90
N VAL A 63 -4.95 22.36 15.64
CA VAL A 63 -6.21 21.80 15.16
C VAL A 63 -6.95 22.87 14.33
N VAL A 64 -6.98 22.67 13.01
CA VAL A 64 -7.61 23.62 12.08
C VAL A 64 -9.11 23.40 11.97
N ASP A 65 -9.55 22.15 11.96
CA ASP A 65 -10.96 21.78 11.77
C ASP A 65 -11.27 20.46 12.47
N VAL A 66 -12.46 20.39 13.07
CA VAL A 66 -12.97 19.21 13.78
C VAL A 66 -14.40 18.95 13.33
N GLU A 67 -14.59 17.89 12.55
CA GLU A 67 -15.89 17.38 12.19
C GLU A 67 -16.24 16.19 13.09
N GLY A 68 -17.36 16.24 13.81
CA GLY A 68 -17.82 15.15 14.68
C GLY A 68 -17.05 15.07 16.02
N ARG A 69 -16.73 13.85 16.47
CA ARG A 69 -16.06 13.56 17.74
C ARG A 69 -14.59 13.22 17.50
N ALA A 70 -13.71 14.06 18.02
CA ALA A 70 -12.28 13.79 18.14
C ALA A 70 -11.85 14.01 19.60
N ASP A 71 -11.06 13.09 20.14
CA ASP A 71 -10.52 13.20 21.49
C ASP A 71 -8.98 13.10 21.44
N ARG A 72 -8.29 13.78 22.37
CA ARG A 72 -6.85 13.67 22.63
C ARG A 72 -6.57 12.98 23.96
N ALA A 73 -5.41 12.34 24.06
CA ALA A 73 -4.89 11.79 25.30
C ALA A 73 -3.36 11.85 25.32
N ALA A 74 -2.75 11.69 26.50
CA ALA A 74 -1.31 11.50 26.62
C ALA A 74 -0.88 10.12 26.07
N LEU A 75 0.37 10.00 25.63
CA LEU A 75 0.95 8.72 25.23
C LEU A 75 0.85 7.67 26.34
N GLY A 76 0.45 6.45 25.98
CA GLY A 76 0.27 5.34 26.92
C GLY A 76 -1.18 5.13 27.39
N THR A 77 -2.07 6.09 27.16
CA THR A 77 -3.51 5.90 27.39
C THR A 77 -4.05 4.78 26.50
N ARG A 78 -4.85 3.88 27.07
CA ARG A 78 -5.46 2.77 26.33
C ARG A 78 -6.53 3.30 25.37
N ALA A 79 -6.45 2.92 24.11
CA ALA A 79 -7.39 3.34 23.08
C ALA A 79 -8.86 2.96 23.37
N ALA A 80 -9.07 1.82 24.03
CA ALA A 80 -10.40 1.31 24.37
C ALA A 80 -10.96 1.84 25.69
N ALA A 81 -10.16 2.55 26.50
CA ALA A 81 -10.64 3.16 27.74
C ALA A 81 -11.23 4.54 27.43
N ASP A 82 -12.26 4.94 28.17
CA ASP A 82 -12.79 6.31 28.11
C ASP A 82 -12.04 7.27 29.05
N GLU A 83 -11.41 6.73 30.11
CA GLU A 83 -10.60 7.51 31.03
C GLU A 83 -9.34 8.07 30.34
N GLY A 84 -9.05 9.35 30.59
CA GLY A 84 -7.87 10.04 30.06
C GLY A 84 -8.03 10.67 28.68
N TRP A 85 -9.20 10.54 28.06
CA TRP A 85 -9.51 11.19 26.78
C TRP A 85 -10.21 12.53 27.00
N THR A 86 -9.64 13.58 26.43
CA THR A 86 -10.18 14.95 26.47
C THR A 86 -10.68 15.31 25.08
N PRO A 87 -11.92 15.80 24.91
CA PRO A 87 -12.42 16.26 23.61
C PRO A 87 -11.50 17.32 23.00
N LEU A 88 -11.26 17.22 21.70
CA LEU A 88 -10.52 18.20 20.92
C LEU A 88 -11.46 19.27 20.37
N VAL A 89 -11.01 20.52 20.40
CA VAL A 89 -11.69 21.66 19.78
C VAL A 89 -10.81 22.33 18.74
N GLN A 90 -11.43 23.05 17.82
CA GLN A 90 -10.70 23.88 16.85
C GLN A 90 -9.83 24.91 17.57
N GLY A 91 -8.60 25.10 17.09
CA GLY A 91 -7.60 25.99 17.67
C GLY A 91 -6.77 25.36 18.80
N ASP A 92 -7.06 24.12 19.20
CA ASP A 92 -6.22 23.40 20.16
C ASP A 92 -4.79 23.23 19.60
N LEU A 93 -3.81 23.45 20.47
CA LEU A 93 -2.40 23.18 20.19
C LEU A 93 -2.01 21.83 20.79
N LEU A 94 -1.42 20.96 19.95
CA LEU A 94 -1.05 19.59 20.28
C LEU A 94 0.47 19.47 20.31
N PRO A 95 1.07 19.18 21.48
CA PRO A 95 2.49 18.86 21.55
C PRO A 95 2.78 17.49 20.95
N GLY A 96 4.06 17.24 20.67
CA GLY A 96 4.55 15.87 20.43
C GLY A 96 4.21 14.94 21.60
N GLY A 97 4.00 13.66 21.30
CA GLY A 97 3.53 12.64 22.24
C GLY A 97 2.01 12.64 22.49
N THR A 98 1.21 13.37 21.70
CA THR A 98 -0.25 13.41 21.85
C THR A 98 -0.91 12.28 21.05
N LEU A 99 -1.69 11.42 21.72
CA LEU A 99 -2.58 10.45 21.09
C LEU A 99 -3.88 11.12 20.67
N ILE A 100 -4.39 10.73 19.51
CA ILE A 100 -5.61 11.27 18.89
C ILE A 100 -6.49 10.10 18.48
N ARG A 101 -7.78 10.15 18.83
CA ARG A 101 -8.79 9.22 18.32
C ARG A 101 -9.94 9.98 17.67
N THR A 102 -10.45 9.43 16.57
CA THR A 102 -11.62 9.97 15.85
C THR A 102 -12.78 8.96 15.85
N GLY A 103 -14.01 9.47 15.95
CA GLY A 103 -15.24 8.65 15.85
C GLY A 103 -15.54 8.15 14.43
N LEU A 104 -16.61 7.35 14.29
CA LEU A 104 -17.02 6.74 13.02
C LEU A 104 -17.51 7.75 11.95
N ARG A 105 -17.89 8.95 12.36
CA ARG A 105 -18.38 10.02 11.48
C ARG A 105 -17.63 11.30 11.81
N SER A 106 -16.32 11.19 11.86
CA SER A 106 -15.49 12.26 12.38
C SER A 106 -14.24 12.42 11.55
N ARG A 107 -13.77 13.65 11.47
CA ARG A 107 -12.60 14.05 10.72
C ARG A 107 -11.89 15.14 11.49
N LEU A 108 -10.57 15.10 11.48
CA LEU A 108 -9.74 16.08 12.17
C LEU A 108 -8.66 16.56 11.21
N VAL A 109 -8.53 17.88 11.03
CA VAL A 109 -7.47 18.46 10.21
C VAL A 109 -6.46 19.14 11.12
N LEU A 110 -5.22 18.66 11.05
CA LEU A 110 -4.07 19.21 11.76
C LEU A 110 -3.21 20.03 10.80
N ARG A 111 -2.71 21.17 11.29
CA ARG A 111 -1.70 21.99 10.63
C ARG A 111 -0.38 21.88 11.38
N PHE A 112 0.68 21.59 10.64
CA PHE A 112 2.06 21.61 11.14
C PHE A 112 2.80 22.73 10.42
N GLY A 113 3.19 23.76 11.17
CA GLY A 113 3.80 24.96 10.60
C GLY A 113 2.88 25.66 9.60
N GLU A 114 3.45 26.19 8.52
CA GLU A 114 2.69 26.95 7.51
C GLU A 114 2.26 26.09 6.32
N ALA A 115 2.97 24.99 6.05
CA ALA A 115 2.95 24.31 4.76
C ALA A 115 2.35 22.89 4.77
N HIS A 116 2.09 22.31 5.95
CA HIS A 116 1.67 20.91 6.05
C HIS A 116 0.30 20.76 6.70
N TYR A 117 -0.57 20.05 6.00
CA TYR A 117 -1.89 19.69 6.49
C TYR A 117 -2.03 18.18 6.50
N VAL A 118 -2.52 17.65 7.63
CA VAL A 118 -2.77 16.22 7.82
C VAL A 118 -4.22 16.04 8.27
N SER A 119 -5.01 15.37 7.44
CA SER A 119 -6.39 14.98 7.70
C SER A 119 -6.40 13.58 8.29
N ILE A 120 -6.85 13.45 9.53
CA ILE A 120 -7.10 12.19 10.22
C ILE A 120 -8.55 11.82 9.97
N GLU A 121 -8.76 10.70 9.28
CA GLU A 121 -10.08 10.25 8.84
C GLU A 121 -10.84 9.57 10.00
N ARG A 122 -12.09 9.19 9.73
CA ARG A 122 -12.95 8.48 10.68
C ARG A 122 -12.35 7.19 11.21
N ALA A 123 -12.74 6.82 12.44
CA ALA A 123 -12.36 5.57 13.09
C ALA A 123 -10.83 5.34 13.12
N THR A 124 -10.08 6.42 13.37
CA THR A 124 -8.62 6.42 13.30
C THR A 124 -8.04 6.63 14.69
N LEU A 125 -6.97 5.89 15.00
CA LEU A 125 -6.09 6.14 16.13
C LEU A 125 -4.73 6.56 15.60
N ALA A 126 -4.36 7.80 15.88
CA ALA A 126 -3.10 8.40 15.45
C ALA A 126 -2.35 9.02 16.65
N CYS A 127 -1.09 9.35 16.44
CA CYS A 127 -0.22 9.99 17.41
C CYS A 127 0.60 11.06 16.71
N VAL A 128 0.79 12.21 17.32
CA VAL A 128 1.85 13.14 16.90
C VAL A 128 3.11 12.72 17.63
N ASN A 129 4.02 11.98 16.99
CA ASN A 129 5.21 11.46 17.67
C ASN A 129 6.24 12.57 17.92
N GLU A 130 6.59 13.29 16.85
CA GLU A 130 7.59 14.34 16.87
C GLU A 130 7.15 15.47 15.92
N PHE A 131 7.24 16.71 16.42
CA PHE A 131 7.20 17.88 15.57
C PHE A 131 8.27 18.86 16.04
N ARG A 132 9.34 18.96 15.26
CA ARG A 132 10.48 19.81 15.59
C ARG A 132 10.96 20.58 14.38
N ARG A 133 11.45 21.79 14.64
CA ARG A 133 12.08 22.65 13.65
C ARG A 133 13.55 22.84 14.01
N SER A 134 14.44 22.53 13.06
CA SER A 134 15.87 22.70 13.21
C SER A 134 16.41 23.51 12.02
N GLY A 135 16.58 24.81 12.23
CA GLY A 135 17.00 25.76 11.19
C GLY A 135 16.02 25.77 10.01
N ASN A 136 16.49 25.28 8.85
CA ASN A 136 15.72 25.21 7.61
C ASN A 136 15.00 23.89 7.37
N VAL A 137 15.04 22.96 8.35
CA VAL A 137 14.40 21.65 8.26
C VAL A 137 13.28 21.52 9.28
N GLU A 138 12.09 21.20 8.81
CA GLU A 138 10.94 20.81 9.63
C GLU A 138 10.77 19.30 9.58
N ARG A 139 10.87 18.64 10.75
CA ARG A 139 10.70 17.20 10.88
C ARG A 139 9.36 16.91 11.55
N ILE A 140 8.51 16.18 10.85
CA ILE A 140 7.17 15.80 11.28
C ILE A 140 7.08 14.27 11.25
N ASP A 141 6.85 13.65 12.41
CA ASP A 141 6.55 12.21 12.51
C ASP A 141 5.17 12.00 13.11
N VAL A 142 4.29 11.38 12.32
CA VAL A 142 2.92 11.03 12.71
C VAL A 142 2.83 9.52 12.85
N GLY A 143 2.51 9.05 14.05
CA GLY A 143 2.17 7.66 14.30
C GLY A 143 0.76 7.33 13.84
N LEU A 144 0.57 6.22 13.13
CA LEU A 144 -0.73 5.68 12.76
C LEU A 144 -0.89 4.27 13.33
N GLY A 145 -1.81 4.10 14.29
CA GLY A 145 -2.15 2.79 14.84
C GLY A 145 -3.06 2.00 13.90
N TYR A 146 -4.22 2.57 13.57
CA TYR A 146 -5.20 2.04 12.61
C TYR A 146 -6.05 3.19 12.07
N GLY A 147 -6.77 2.96 10.97
CA GLY A 147 -7.62 3.95 10.31
C GLY A 147 -6.97 4.52 9.07
N ALA A 148 -7.20 5.79 8.76
CA ALA A 148 -6.58 6.44 7.60
C ALA A 148 -6.12 7.86 7.91
N VAL A 149 -4.99 8.21 7.32
CA VAL A 149 -4.41 9.55 7.36
C VAL A 149 -4.15 9.99 5.93
N ARG A 150 -4.65 11.17 5.61
CA ARG A 150 -4.40 11.86 4.35
C ARG A 150 -3.60 13.12 4.64
N GLY A 151 -2.86 13.61 3.67
CA GLY A 151 -2.30 14.93 3.84
C GLY A 151 -1.80 15.56 2.57
N ALA A 152 -1.44 16.82 2.73
CA ALA A 152 -0.81 17.61 1.72
C ALA A 152 0.35 18.36 2.35
N SER A 153 1.47 18.44 1.63
CA SER A 153 2.56 19.35 1.93
C SER A 153 2.76 20.18 0.68
N SER A 154 2.74 21.50 0.86
CA SER A 154 3.30 22.39 -0.13
C SER A 154 4.81 22.51 0.10
N THR A 155 5.58 22.54 -0.97
CA THR A 155 6.99 22.94 -0.91
C THR A 155 7.05 24.41 -0.50
N GLY A 156 7.48 24.67 0.73
CA GLY A 156 7.75 26.01 1.23
C GLY A 156 9.20 26.43 0.99
N THR A 157 9.61 27.52 1.65
CA THR A 157 11.03 27.92 1.72
C THR A 157 11.85 26.96 2.60
N LEU A 158 11.20 26.31 3.56
CA LEU A 158 11.79 25.32 4.45
C LEU A 158 11.71 23.93 3.81
N ARG A 159 12.75 23.14 4.03
CA ARG A 159 12.74 21.72 3.69
C ARG A 159 11.92 21.00 4.75
N SER A 160 10.96 20.20 4.35
CA SER A 160 10.09 19.52 5.29
C SER A 160 10.06 18.03 5.03
N GLU A 161 10.36 17.29 6.07
CA GLU A 161 10.40 15.83 6.07
C GLU A 161 9.20 15.35 6.87
N LEU A 162 8.21 14.79 6.17
CA LEU A 162 7.04 14.19 6.80
C LEU A 162 7.12 12.68 6.69
N THR A 163 7.08 12.03 7.84
CA THR A 163 7.02 10.59 7.97
C THR A 163 5.72 10.20 8.66
N VAL A 164 5.02 9.21 8.11
CA VAL A 164 3.89 8.57 8.79
C VAL A 164 4.28 7.14 9.12
N THR A 165 4.42 6.85 10.40
CA THR A 165 4.87 5.55 10.90
C THR A 165 3.70 4.73 11.41
N SER A 166 3.47 3.55 10.83
CA SER A 166 2.55 2.55 11.36
C SER A 166 3.30 1.29 11.81
N PRO A 167 2.66 0.37 12.56
CA PRO A 167 3.30 -0.88 12.98
C PRO A 167 3.81 -1.76 11.83
N VAL A 168 3.20 -1.65 10.64
CA VAL A 168 3.45 -2.52 9.49
C VAL A 168 4.16 -1.82 8.33
N ALA A 169 4.00 -0.51 8.23
CA ALA A 169 4.51 0.30 7.12
C ALA A 169 4.86 1.71 7.56
N THR A 170 5.83 2.31 6.89
CA THR A 170 6.22 3.70 7.02
C THR A 170 6.05 4.38 5.66
N LEU A 171 5.39 5.52 5.65
CA LEU A 171 5.30 6.41 4.51
C LEU A 171 6.28 7.55 4.73
N ALA A 172 7.24 7.75 3.83
CA ALA A 172 8.11 8.90 3.84
C ALA A 172 7.87 9.75 2.58
N LYS A 173 7.76 11.06 2.75
CA LYS A 173 7.53 11.98 1.63
C LYS A 173 8.33 13.27 1.73
N GLU A 174 8.56 13.86 0.57
CA GLU A 174 9.11 15.21 0.40
C GLU A 174 8.21 15.96 -0.61
N GLY A 175 7.65 17.11 -0.22
CA GLY A 175 6.88 18.00 -1.12
C GLY A 175 5.76 17.34 -1.95
N THR A 176 4.82 16.67 -1.30
CA THR A 176 3.78 15.85 -1.97
C THR A 176 2.37 16.19 -1.48
N ARG A 177 1.40 16.22 -2.40
CA ARG A 177 -0.02 16.45 -2.14
C ARG A 177 -0.85 15.17 -2.33
N ASP A 178 -1.98 15.11 -1.64
CA ASP A 178 -2.99 14.04 -1.77
C ASP A 178 -2.46 12.61 -1.61
N TRP A 179 -1.50 12.42 -0.70
CA TRP A 179 -1.12 11.09 -0.27
C TRP A 179 -2.09 10.59 0.79
N GLU A 180 -2.24 9.28 0.86
CA GLU A 180 -3.02 8.59 1.88
C GLU A 180 -2.28 7.35 2.35
N ILE A 181 -2.29 7.12 3.65
CA ILE A 181 -1.95 5.84 4.26
C ILE A 181 -3.15 5.36 5.06
N ARG A 182 -3.59 4.13 4.77
CA ARG A 182 -4.68 3.45 5.45
C ARG A 182 -4.18 2.14 6.04
N VAL A 183 -4.54 1.87 7.28
CA VAL A 183 -4.20 0.64 8.00
C VAL A 183 -5.48 0.05 8.58
N GLU A 184 -5.82 -1.15 8.15
CA GLU A 184 -7.02 -1.86 8.61
C GLU A 184 -6.82 -2.36 10.04
N PRO A 185 -7.81 -2.17 10.94
CA PRO A 185 -7.75 -2.74 12.28
C PRO A 185 -7.73 -4.28 12.20
N HIS A 186 -7.14 -4.94 13.19
CA HIS A 186 -6.99 -6.41 13.29
C HIS A 186 -6.07 -7.08 12.27
N THR A 187 -6.27 -6.87 10.96
CA THR A 187 -5.50 -7.57 9.93
C THR A 187 -4.09 -7.00 9.78
N GLY A 188 -3.92 -5.71 10.10
CA GLY A 188 -2.68 -4.98 9.85
C GLY A 188 -2.39 -4.82 8.36
N ARG A 189 -3.38 -5.03 7.49
CA ARG A 189 -3.25 -4.72 6.07
C ARG A 189 -3.17 -3.21 5.90
N PHE A 190 -2.33 -2.78 4.97
CA PHE A 190 -2.19 -1.37 4.68
C PHE A 190 -2.28 -1.10 3.18
N THR A 191 -2.69 0.13 2.87
CA THR A 191 -2.64 0.70 1.53
C THR A 191 -2.04 2.09 1.64
N ILE A 192 -1.00 2.35 0.86
CA ILE A 192 -0.41 3.67 0.66
C ILE A 192 -0.75 4.09 -0.77
N SER A 193 -1.37 5.25 -0.98
CA SER A 193 -1.70 5.73 -2.32
C SER A 193 -1.29 7.18 -2.51
N LEU A 194 -0.96 7.53 -3.76
CA LEU A 194 -0.69 8.90 -4.16
C LEU A 194 -1.64 9.28 -5.30
N ALA A 195 -2.48 10.30 -5.08
CA ALA A 195 -3.49 10.66 -6.07
C ALA A 195 -2.92 11.49 -7.23
N THR A 196 -2.31 12.64 -6.92
CA THR A 196 -2.11 13.70 -7.93
C THR A 196 -0.64 13.97 -8.25
N GLU A 197 0.16 14.36 -7.26
CA GLU A 197 1.50 14.87 -7.52
C GLU A 197 2.46 14.60 -6.37
N GLY A 198 3.73 14.38 -6.71
CA GLY A 198 4.83 14.18 -5.79
C GLY A 198 5.39 12.76 -5.84
N LEU A 199 6.10 12.39 -4.77
CA LEU A 199 6.84 11.14 -4.69
C LEU A 199 6.76 10.62 -3.25
N VAL A 200 6.25 9.40 -3.12
CA VAL A 200 6.08 8.73 -1.84
C VAL A 200 6.95 7.48 -1.82
N ASN A 201 7.80 7.34 -0.81
CA ASN A 201 8.47 6.08 -0.55
C ASN A 201 7.67 5.28 0.47
N ALA A 202 7.12 4.14 0.02
CA ALA A 202 6.42 3.18 0.87
C ALA A 202 7.41 2.16 1.39
N ILE A 203 7.61 2.14 2.70
CA ILE A 203 8.59 1.30 3.38
C ILE A 203 7.84 0.28 4.23
N GLN A 204 8.00 -1.02 3.94
CA GLN A 204 7.43 -2.10 4.74
C GLN A 204 8.51 -2.72 5.62
N ARG A 205 8.22 -2.81 6.93
CA ARG A 205 9.08 -3.53 7.89
C ARG A 205 8.60 -4.96 8.02
N LEU A 206 9.40 -5.92 7.55
CA LEU A 206 9.09 -7.34 7.73
C LEU A 206 9.51 -7.79 9.13
N ARG A 207 8.80 -8.80 9.67
CA ARG A 207 9.16 -9.41 10.97
C ARG A 207 10.59 -9.97 11.03
N SER A 208 11.18 -10.27 9.86
CA SER A 208 12.57 -10.72 9.74
C SER A 208 13.61 -9.61 9.96
N GLY A 209 13.18 -8.37 10.23
CA GLY A 209 14.05 -7.19 10.31
C GLY A 209 14.46 -6.65 8.94
N ARG A 210 14.04 -7.30 7.85
CA ARG A 210 14.26 -6.80 6.48
C ARG A 210 13.28 -5.68 6.19
N THR A 211 13.78 -4.65 5.54
CA THR A 211 12.98 -3.55 5.00
C THR A 211 12.78 -3.76 3.50
N GLN A 212 11.55 -3.59 3.04
CA GLN A 212 11.24 -3.53 1.61
C GLN A 212 10.72 -2.14 1.30
N GLU A 213 11.21 -1.54 0.21
CA GLU A 213 10.86 -0.19 -0.18
C GLU A 213 10.27 -0.20 -1.58
N ARG A 214 9.27 0.64 -1.80
CA ARG A 214 8.66 0.86 -3.11
C ARG A 214 8.37 2.34 -3.29
N LEU A 215 8.85 2.87 -4.41
CA LEU A 215 8.45 4.18 -4.88
C LEU A 215 7.01 4.13 -5.40
N VAL A 216 6.15 4.99 -4.87
CA VAL A 216 4.75 5.15 -5.30
C VAL A 216 4.65 6.43 -6.12
N LEU A 217 4.27 6.26 -7.39
CA LEU A 217 4.08 7.36 -8.34
C LEU A 217 2.63 7.88 -8.28
N PRO A 218 2.35 9.06 -8.86
CA PRO A 218 0.98 9.55 -8.99
C PRO A 218 0.04 8.56 -9.69
N GLY A 219 -1.13 8.35 -9.08
CA GLY A 219 -2.12 7.35 -9.50
C GLY A 219 -1.80 5.92 -9.07
N GLU A 220 -0.64 5.65 -8.46
CA GLU A 220 -0.29 4.33 -7.96
C GLU A 220 -0.67 4.13 -6.49
N TYR A 221 -0.69 2.86 -6.09
CA TYR A 221 -0.84 2.48 -4.70
C TYR A 221 0.05 1.28 -4.36
N ALA A 222 0.54 1.24 -3.12
CA ALA A 222 1.31 0.16 -2.56
C ALA A 222 0.50 -0.53 -1.46
N THR A 223 0.35 -1.84 -1.60
CA THR A 223 -0.17 -2.73 -0.57
C THR A 223 0.92 -3.69 -0.11
N GLN A 224 0.68 -4.40 0.99
CA GLN A 224 1.54 -5.47 1.48
C GLN A 224 1.89 -6.50 0.39
N ASP A 225 0.93 -6.90 -0.44
CA ASP A 225 1.17 -7.91 -1.48
C ASP A 225 1.97 -7.36 -2.67
N ASN A 226 1.73 -6.10 -3.05
CA ASN A 226 2.43 -5.45 -4.16
C ASN A 226 3.90 -5.19 -3.81
N ILE A 227 4.17 -4.68 -2.60
CA ILE A 227 5.56 -4.44 -2.14
C ILE A 227 6.33 -5.76 -2.08
N ALA A 228 5.74 -6.84 -1.56
CA ALA A 228 6.42 -8.13 -1.47
C ALA A 228 6.70 -8.77 -2.83
N ARG A 229 5.83 -8.54 -3.83
CA ARG A 229 5.87 -9.19 -5.15
C ARG A 229 6.36 -8.26 -6.25
N MET A 230 7.32 -7.37 -5.96
CA MET A 230 7.88 -6.29 -6.80
C MET A 230 7.87 -6.46 -8.34
N TRP A 231 7.87 -7.67 -8.87
CA TRP A 231 7.85 -8.02 -10.29
C TRP A 231 6.44 -8.09 -10.93
N MET A 232 5.37 -8.34 -10.17
CA MET A 232 4.01 -8.31 -10.72
C MET A 232 3.53 -6.86 -10.76
N ARG A 233 3.56 -6.25 -11.95
CA ARG A 233 3.07 -4.88 -12.17
C ARG A 233 1.65 -4.76 -11.66
N GLN A 234 1.37 -3.66 -10.96
CA GLN A 234 0.03 -3.26 -10.51
C GLN A 234 -1.00 -3.37 -11.64
N ALA A 235 -0.59 -3.09 -12.89
CA ALA A 235 -1.37 -3.27 -14.11
C ALA A 235 -2.01 -4.66 -14.29
N THR A 236 -1.49 -5.73 -13.68
CA THR A 236 -2.12 -7.06 -13.72
C THR A 236 -3.28 -7.16 -12.73
N PHE A 237 -3.19 -6.49 -11.58
CA PHE A 237 -4.24 -6.45 -10.56
C PHE A 237 -5.28 -5.35 -10.83
N ASP A 238 -4.87 -4.25 -11.45
CA ASP A 238 -5.75 -3.15 -11.89
C ASP A 238 -6.56 -3.52 -13.13
N ARG A 239 -6.31 -4.66 -13.76
CA ARG A 239 -7.22 -5.19 -14.78
C ARG A 239 -8.53 -5.55 -14.09
N THR A 240 -9.49 -4.63 -14.19
CA THR A 240 -10.88 -4.89 -13.85
C THR A 240 -11.37 -5.99 -14.78
N PHE A 241 -11.39 -7.23 -14.28
CA PHE A 241 -12.10 -8.30 -14.97
C PHE A 241 -13.58 -8.03 -14.75
N SER A 242 -14.24 -7.58 -15.80
CA SER A 242 -15.69 -7.55 -15.81
C SER A 242 -16.18 -9.00 -15.82
N PHE A 243 -16.76 -9.46 -14.71
CA PHE A 243 -17.34 -10.81 -14.59
C PHE A 243 -18.71 -10.91 -15.24
N TYR A 244 -19.18 -9.87 -15.93
CA TYR A 244 -20.47 -9.95 -16.62
C TYR A 244 -20.33 -10.89 -17.81
N ASP A 245 -20.97 -12.06 -17.72
CA ASP A 245 -21.28 -12.83 -18.90
C ASP A 245 -22.21 -11.98 -19.77
N ALA A 246 -21.74 -11.59 -20.96
CA ALA A 246 -22.50 -10.77 -21.90
C ALA A 246 -23.85 -11.40 -22.29
N ARG A 247 -24.04 -12.70 -22.07
CA ARG A 247 -25.30 -13.41 -22.31
C ARG A 247 -26.26 -13.41 -21.12
N GLY A 248 -25.76 -13.08 -19.92
CA GLY A 248 -26.54 -13.03 -18.69
C GLY A 248 -27.04 -11.64 -18.32
N LEU A 249 -26.56 -10.59 -19.01
CA LEU A 249 -27.02 -9.22 -18.80
C LEU A 249 -28.27 -8.93 -19.61
N SER A 250 -29.23 -8.25 -19.00
CA SER A 250 -30.30 -7.61 -19.76
C SER A 250 -29.73 -6.49 -20.63
N GLU A 251 -30.46 -6.08 -21.67
CA GLU A 251 -30.04 -4.97 -22.55
C GLU A 251 -29.87 -3.65 -21.77
N ALA A 252 -30.67 -3.45 -20.72
CA ALA A 252 -30.55 -2.30 -19.82
C ALA A 252 -29.26 -2.33 -18.99
N ASP A 253 -28.87 -3.50 -18.48
CA ASP A 253 -27.62 -3.65 -17.71
C ASP A 253 -26.40 -3.50 -18.62
N LEU A 254 -26.46 -4.02 -19.85
CA LEU A 254 -25.43 -3.82 -20.86
C LEU A 254 -25.26 -2.33 -21.18
N GLY A 255 -26.38 -1.62 -21.37
CA GLY A 255 -26.38 -0.17 -21.58
C GLY A 255 -25.74 0.59 -20.41
N PHE A 256 -26.03 0.19 -19.17
CA PHE A 256 -25.43 0.77 -17.98
C PHE A 256 -23.91 0.53 -17.92
N VAL A 257 -23.44 -0.69 -18.19
CA VAL A 257 -22.00 -1.03 -18.20
C VAL A 257 -21.27 -0.26 -19.29
N ILE A 258 -21.86 -0.10 -20.48
CA ILE A 258 -21.27 0.68 -21.58
C ILE A 258 -21.22 2.17 -21.23
N ALA A 259 -22.27 2.70 -20.60
CA ALA A 259 -22.34 4.11 -20.22
C ALA A 259 -21.41 4.48 -19.05
N HIS A 260 -20.98 3.49 -18.25
CA HIS A 260 -20.14 3.69 -17.06
C HIS A 260 -18.87 2.81 -17.11
N PRO A 261 -17.97 3.03 -18.08
CA PRO A 261 -16.77 2.20 -18.28
C PRO A 261 -15.73 2.32 -17.16
N SER A 262 -15.90 3.27 -16.24
CA SER A 262 -15.07 3.40 -15.03
C SER A 262 -15.40 2.26 -14.06
N GLY A 263 -14.78 1.12 -14.28
CA GLY A 263 -14.91 -0.07 -13.46
C GLY A 263 -14.61 0.23 -12.00
N ALA A 264 -15.65 0.27 -11.17
CA ALA A 264 -15.52 0.20 -9.73
C ALA A 264 -15.05 -1.21 -9.36
N SER A 265 -13.73 -1.42 -9.32
CA SER A 265 -13.14 -2.71 -8.95
C SER A 265 -13.04 -2.82 -7.42
N PRO A 266 -13.35 -3.99 -6.82
CA PRO A 266 -12.97 -4.24 -5.43
C PRO A 266 -11.44 -4.18 -5.33
N VAL A 267 -10.93 -3.32 -4.45
CA VAL A 267 -9.48 -3.08 -4.28
C VAL A 267 -8.76 -4.32 -3.71
N ALA A 268 -9.49 -5.25 -3.09
CA ALA A 268 -8.96 -6.51 -2.61
C ALA A 268 -9.95 -7.67 -2.87
N PRO A 269 -9.49 -8.82 -3.39
CA PRO A 269 -10.34 -10.01 -3.48
C PRO A 269 -10.78 -10.45 -2.07
N GLY A 270 -12.10 -10.45 -1.84
CA GLY A 270 -12.73 -10.78 -0.55
C GLY A 270 -13.17 -9.60 0.32
N GLY A 271 -12.87 -8.34 -0.06
CA GLY A 271 -13.32 -7.14 0.65
C GLY A 271 -14.52 -6.50 -0.04
N GLY A 272 -15.73 -7.00 0.23
CA GLY A 272 -16.96 -6.64 -0.50
C GLY A 272 -17.56 -5.25 -0.23
N THR A 273 -16.90 -4.36 0.51
CA THR A 273 -17.54 -3.10 0.98
C THR A 273 -16.87 -1.81 0.52
N GLU A 274 -15.71 -1.86 -0.13
CA GLU A 274 -15.03 -0.65 -0.61
C GLU A 274 -14.80 -0.73 -2.12
N THR A 275 -15.63 -0.02 -2.88
CA THR A 275 -15.33 0.32 -4.27
C THR A 275 -14.57 1.64 -4.29
N ARG A 276 -13.32 1.64 -4.80
CA ARG A 276 -12.65 2.89 -5.17
C ARG A 276 -12.88 3.14 -6.64
N ALA A 277 -13.31 4.35 -6.98
CA ALA A 277 -13.08 4.87 -8.32
C ALA A 277 -11.56 5.01 -8.46
N ILE A 278 -10.92 4.02 -9.08
CA ILE A 278 -9.55 4.19 -9.56
C ILE A 278 -9.68 5.29 -10.60
N ALA A 279 -9.14 6.47 -10.30
CA ALA A 279 -9.07 7.56 -11.25
C ALA A 279 -8.47 6.97 -12.53
N LEU A 280 -9.29 6.89 -13.58
CA LEU A 280 -8.79 6.58 -14.90
C LEU A 280 -7.65 7.54 -15.12
N ARG A 281 -6.45 6.98 -15.33
CA ARG A 281 -5.33 7.69 -15.92
C ARG A 281 -5.93 8.50 -17.06
N ASP A 282 -6.00 9.83 -16.91
CA ASP A 282 -6.60 10.74 -17.88
C ASP A 282 -5.97 10.42 -19.23
N THR A 283 -6.65 9.58 -20.00
CA THR A 283 -6.38 9.43 -21.41
C THR A 283 -7.01 10.68 -21.93
N ALA A 284 -6.14 11.63 -22.31
CA ALA A 284 -6.50 12.95 -22.82
C ALA A 284 -7.80 12.88 -23.64
N PRO A 285 -8.67 13.91 -23.58
CA PRO A 285 -9.93 13.95 -24.31
C PRO A 285 -9.67 14.02 -25.82
N GLY A 286 -9.21 12.92 -26.40
CA GLY A 286 -9.28 12.64 -27.80
C GLY A 286 -10.75 12.39 -28.08
N THR A 287 -11.36 13.29 -28.85
CA THR A 287 -12.67 13.13 -29.47
C THR A 287 -12.90 11.68 -29.89
N ALA A 288 -13.55 10.91 -29.03
CA ALA A 288 -14.00 9.57 -29.32
C ALA A 288 -15.16 9.73 -30.30
N ARG A 289 -14.80 9.75 -31.59
CA ARG A 289 -15.74 9.45 -32.67
C ARG A 289 -16.43 8.17 -32.26
N ALA A 290 -17.76 8.22 -32.16
CA ALA A 290 -18.61 7.06 -31.88
C ALA A 290 -18.57 6.09 -33.07
N ASP A 291 -17.40 5.53 -33.35
CA ASP A 291 -17.33 4.30 -34.13
C ASP A 291 -17.85 3.22 -33.18
N ARG A 292 -19.05 2.73 -33.52
CA ARG A 292 -19.65 1.55 -32.89
C ARG A 292 -18.55 0.52 -32.64
N PRO A 293 -18.48 -0.10 -31.45
CA PRO A 293 -17.60 -1.23 -31.28
C PRO A 293 -18.00 -2.27 -32.33
N THR A 294 -17.17 -2.44 -33.35
CA THR A 294 -17.23 -3.60 -34.23
C THR A 294 -17.23 -4.78 -33.28
N ALA A 295 -18.34 -5.53 -33.27
CA ALA A 295 -18.47 -6.73 -32.47
C ALA A 295 -17.17 -7.51 -32.61
N VAL A 296 -16.42 -7.61 -31.51
CA VAL A 296 -15.26 -8.49 -31.44
C VAL A 296 -15.86 -9.88 -31.50
N THR A 297 -16.10 -10.34 -32.73
CA THR A 297 -16.33 -11.74 -33.02
C THR A 297 -15.07 -12.41 -32.50
N ALA A 298 -15.20 -13.13 -31.40
CA ALA A 298 -14.14 -13.97 -30.90
C ALA A 298 -13.82 -14.98 -32.01
N ILE A 299 -12.86 -14.63 -32.86
CA ILE A 299 -12.22 -15.60 -33.74
C ILE A 299 -11.51 -16.52 -32.77
N LEU A 300 -12.12 -17.68 -32.52
CA LEU A 300 -11.47 -18.85 -31.97
C LEU A 300 -10.29 -19.20 -32.88
N ARG A 301 -9.17 -18.51 -32.71
CA ARG A 301 -7.89 -19.00 -33.22
C ARG A 301 -7.56 -20.20 -32.37
N ASN A 302 -7.73 -21.39 -32.95
CA ASN A 302 -7.16 -22.62 -32.43
C ASN A 302 -5.70 -22.35 -32.05
N ARG A 303 -5.42 -22.30 -30.75
CA ARG A 303 -4.04 -22.27 -30.27
C ARG A 303 -3.47 -23.67 -30.52
N PRO A 304 -2.27 -23.79 -31.11
CA PRO A 304 -1.64 -25.09 -31.40
C PRO A 304 -1.13 -25.81 -30.14
N GLU A 305 -1.47 -25.32 -28.95
CA GLU A 305 -1.02 -25.89 -27.68
C GLU A 305 -2.18 -26.62 -27.01
N GLY A 306 -2.19 -27.95 -27.19
CA GLY A 306 -2.70 -28.90 -26.22
C GLY A 306 -4.20 -28.84 -25.94
N ASN A 307 -4.95 -29.70 -26.63
CA ASN A 307 -6.28 -30.15 -26.23
C ASN A 307 -6.16 -30.83 -24.85
N PHE A 308 -6.38 -30.08 -23.77
CA PHE A 308 -6.44 -30.63 -22.41
C PHE A 308 -7.68 -31.51 -22.32
N GLY A 309 -7.43 -32.82 -22.40
CA GLY A 309 -8.44 -33.86 -22.48
C GLY A 309 -9.54 -33.71 -21.45
N ILE A 310 -10.71 -33.30 -21.92
CA ILE A 310 -11.98 -33.64 -21.29
C ILE A 310 -12.40 -34.92 -22.00
N ALA A 311 -12.19 -36.06 -21.34
CA ALA A 311 -12.67 -37.35 -21.81
C ALA A 311 -14.19 -37.26 -22.05
N GLN A 312 -14.62 -37.47 -23.29
CA GLN A 312 -16.04 -37.69 -23.55
C GLN A 312 -16.42 -39.06 -22.98
N PRO A 313 -17.46 -39.16 -22.12
CA PRO A 313 -17.96 -40.44 -21.67
C PRO A 313 -18.53 -41.21 -22.87
N GLY A 314 -18.08 -42.45 -23.02
CA GLY A 314 -18.39 -43.31 -24.15
C GLY A 314 -19.89 -43.59 -24.29
N SER A 315 -20.36 -43.47 -25.53
CA SER A 315 -21.55 -44.13 -26.04
C SER A 315 -21.18 -45.56 -26.43
N SER A 316 -21.59 -46.54 -25.64
CA SER A 316 -21.64 -47.94 -26.05
C SER A 316 -22.97 -48.22 -26.73
N GLU A 317 -22.92 -48.51 -28.03
CA GLU A 317 -23.81 -49.47 -28.70
C GLU A 317 -23.12 -50.84 -28.76
#